data_AF-A0A9P7WZQ2-F1
#
_entry.id   AF-A0A9P7WZQ2-F1
#
_cell.length_a   1.000
_cell.length_b   1.000
_cell.length_c   1.000
_cell.angle_alpha   90.00
_cell.angle_beta   90.00
_cell.angle_gamma   90.00
#
_symmetry.space_group_name_H-M   'P 1'
#
loop_
_entity.id
_entity.type
_entity.pdbx_description
1 polymer ?
#
loop_
_entity_poly.entity_id
_entity_poly.type
_entity_poly.pdbx_seq_one_letter_code
_entity_poly.pdbx_strand_id
1 'polypeptide(L)'
;MIYTSETVQGQVYFPVINYTLAIGTIAIVGGFKNLGNLTNAYGFAVATVMIVTTSLVAIQMYYTKHLPWPLAITFFFMFGFFDGLFWGASLKKIPKGAWVTLMIGSVLCLFMLFWTWGKGLEDEFDGANRRNLRHFIGVDSSGEAREKQVRKRLNASVLQPGRDTSALTYVGASSTMKDVDSMKEDEEEEKELPTQDSLYLIHEDDAHPRMPLPRLPTCAVFHKLTAGRGVPHTFYGFLRQWPALPRVVIFLSVRTMNINHVPREERYNVTKVRTIQGFYGVTYALGFRDDFSMKIDEIIDKICLLESRVGANDESEANQTIHEIYEAVKQSTHIIPHYHVISAPVRFTGLFGKFVYKTRKLLIEGLYRRIEVMFPETGNWVGSADQIIRVGINAEI
;
A
#
# COMPACT_ATOMS: atom_id res chain seq x y z
N MET A 1 16.43 7.93 -15.85
CA MET A 1 17.17 6.75 -15.37
C MET A 1 17.42 5.86 -16.56
N ILE A 2 18.62 5.31 -16.69
CA ILE A 2 18.84 4.18 -17.60
C ILE A 2 19.00 2.97 -16.69
N TYR A 3 18.09 2.01 -16.81
CA TYR A 3 18.21 0.72 -16.13
C TYR A 3 19.24 -0.09 -16.91
N THR A 4 20.39 -0.37 -16.30
CA THR A 4 21.46 -1.14 -16.95
C THR A 4 21.16 -2.64 -16.93
N SER A 5 20.21 -3.09 -16.11
CA SER A 5 19.72 -4.47 -16.04
C SER A 5 18.21 -4.48 -15.80
N GLU A 6 17.49 -5.38 -16.49
CA GLU A 6 16.03 -5.59 -16.32
C GLU A 6 15.68 -6.36 -15.03
N THR A 7 16.65 -7.04 -14.41
CA THR A 7 16.40 -8.01 -13.33
C THR A 7 17.05 -7.67 -11.99
N VAL A 8 18.09 -6.84 -11.96
CA VAL A 8 18.85 -6.54 -10.73
C VAL A 8 18.72 -5.07 -10.34
N GLN A 9 17.90 -4.80 -9.32
CA GLN A 9 17.78 -3.48 -8.69
C GLN A 9 19.08 -3.13 -7.95
N GLY A 10 19.78 -2.11 -8.47
CA GLY A 10 21.04 -1.61 -7.90
C GLY A 10 21.98 -1.05 -8.97
N GLN A 11 21.81 -1.47 -10.22
CA GLN A 11 22.53 -0.92 -11.38
C GLN A 11 21.70 0.16 -12.08
N VAL A 12 21.34 1.22 -11.35
CA VAL A 12 20.66 2.38 -11.92
C VAL A 12 21.69 3.47 -12.19
N TYR A 13 22.03 3.67 -13.45
CA TYR A 13 22.84 4.82 -13.84
C TYR A 13 21.95 6.05 -13.87
N PHE A 14 22.26 7.03 -13.01
CA PHE A 14 21.66 8.36 -13.02
C PHE A 14 22.68 9.33 -13.62
N PRO A 15 22.58 9.65 -14.93
CA PRO A 15 23.55 10.52 -15.59
C PRO A 15 23.75 11.83 -14.83
N VAL A 16 22.65 12.46 -14.39
CA VAL A 16 22.68 13.74 -13.68
C VAL A 16 23.47 13.67 -12.37
N ILE A 17 23.25 12.63 -11.55
CA ILE A 17 23.96 12.46 -10.28
C ILE A 17 25.45 12.20 -10.54
N ASN A 18 25.76 11.35 -11.54
CA ASN A 18 27.14 11.02 -11.85
C ASN A 18 27.91 12.22 -12.42
N TYR A 19 27.31 13.03 -13.28
CA TYR A 19 27.93 14.28 -13.74
C TYR A 19 28.06 15.29 -12.59
N THR A 20 27.09 15.36 -11.68
CA THR A 20 27.18 16.22 -10.49
C THR A 20 28.35 15.80 -9.58
N LEU A 21 28.52 14.49 -9.35
CA LEU A 21 29.64 13.94 -8.59
C LEU A 21 30.98 14.19 -9.30
N ALA A 22 31.03 14.05 -10.63
CA ALA A 22 32.23 14.33 -11.41
C ALA A 22 32.64 15.80 -11.31
N ILE A 23 31.70 16.73 -11.52
CA ILE A 23 31.93 18.18 -11.37
C ILE A 23 32.36 18.51 -9.95
N GLY A 24 31.70 17.95 -8.93
CA GLY A 24 32.04 18.15 -7.53
C GLY A 24 33.47 17.68 -7.21
N THR A 25 33.87 16.52 -7.74
CA THR A 25 35.23 15.98 -7.56
C THR A 25 36.27 16.88 -8.22
N ILE A 26 36.02 17.33 -9.45
CA ILE A 26 36.92 18.26 -10.17
C ILE A 26 37.04 19.59 -9.41
N ALA A 27 35.92 20.14 -8.91
CA ALA A 27 35.91 21.39 -8.15
C ALA A 27 36.72 21.28 -6.85
N ILE A 28 36.60 20.16 -6.11
CA ILE A 28 37.38 19.90 -4.89
C ILE A 28 38.87 19.81 -5.22
N VAL A 29 39.25 19.02 -6.22
CA VAL A 29 40.67 18.87 -6.62
C VAL A 29 41.25 20.23 -7.06
N GLY A 30 40.52 20.98 -7.87
CA GLY A 30 40.91 22.32 -8.32
C GLY A 30 40.97 23.36 -7.19
N GLY A 31 40.12 23.23 -6.16
CA GLY A 31 40.10 24.11 -5.00
C GLY A 31 41.29 23.90 -4.05
N PHE A 32 41.68 22.64 -3.82
CA PHE A 32 42.79 22.33 -2.89
C PHE A 32 44.17 22.53 -3.50
N LYS A 33 44.33 22.35 -4.83
CA LYS A 33 45.54 22.54 -5.66
C LYS A 33 46.80 21.73 -5.27
N ASN A 34 46.96 21.41 -4.00
CA ASN A 34 48.08 20.69 -3.39
C ASN A 34 47.58 19.38 -2.78
N LEU A 35 48.30 18.29 -3.07
CA LEU A 35 48.00 16.96 -2.53
C LEU A 35 47.98 16.96 -0.99
N GLY A 36 48.91 17.66 -0.34
CA GLY A 36 48.98 17.72 1.13
C GLY A 36 47.74 18.34 1.79
N ASN A 37 47.16 19.39 1.19
CA ASN A 37 45.94 20.02 1.71
C ASN A 37 44.72 19.12 1.47
N LEU A 38 44.66 18.45 0.32
CA LEU A 38 43.63 17.47 0.01
C LEU A 38 43.67 16.30 0.99
N THR A 39 44.86 15.76 1.29
CA THR A 39 45.07 14.70 2.29
C THR A 39 44.64 15.13 3.68
N ASN A 40 44.91 16.38 4.06
CA ASN A 40 44.44 16.91 5.34
C ASN A 40 42.91 17.05 5.39
N ALA A 41 42.25 17.31 4.27
CA ALA A 41 40.81 17.48 4.20
C ALA A 41 40.04 16.16 4.34
N TYR A 42 40.41 15.10 3.59
CA TYR A 42 39.68 13.83 3.65
C TYR A 42 40.07 12.95 4.85
N GLY A 43 41.27 13.11 5.40
CA GLY A 43 41.79 12.26 6.48
C GLY A 43 40.90 12.23 7.72
N PHE A 44 40.22 13.34 8.04
CA PHE A 44 39.27 13.40 9.16
C PHE A 44 38.01 12.55 8.92
N ALA A 45 37.48 12.56 7.69
CA ALA A 45 36.34 11.71 7.32
C ALA A 45 36.70 10.23 7.38
N VAL A 46 37.91 9.86 6.92
CA VAL A 46 38.42 8.49 7.00
C VAL A 46 38.60 8.04 8.45
N ALA A 47 39.16 8.89 9.32
CA ALA A 47 39.26 8.57 10.74
C ALA A 47 37.88 8.36 11.39
N THR A 48 36.87 9.14 10.97
CA THR A 48 35.50 9.04 11.48
C THR A 48 34.80 7.77 10.98
N VAL A 49 35.00 7.34 9.74
CA VAL A 49 34.43 6.07 9.28
C VAL A 49 35.11 4.88 9.95
N MET A 50 36.42 4.94 10.23
CA MET A 50 37.15 3.88 10.93
C MET A 50 36.55 3.60 12.33
N ILE A 51 36.39 4.64 13.16
CA ILE A 51 35.79 4.48 14.49
C ILE A 51 34.34 3.96 14.42
N VAL A 52 33.56 4.39 13.42
CA VAL A 52 32.20 3.87 13.19
C VAL A 52 32.25 2.40 12.79
N THR A 53 33.14 2.00 11.88
CA THR A 53 33.28 0.61 11.46
C THR A 53 33.73 -0.30 12.60
N THR A 54 34.68 0.12 13.44
CA THR A 54 35.11 -0.63 14.62
C THR A 54 33.96 -0.80 15.62
N SER A 55 33.14 0.24 15.80
CA SER A 55 31.92 0.19 16.62
C SER A 55 30.89 -0.80 16.04
N LEU A 56 30.61 -0.73 14.75
CA LEU A 56 29.65 -1.61 14.07
C LEU A 56 30.10 -3.07 14.09
N VAL A 57 31.41 -3.35 13.90
CA VAL A 57 31.96 -4.70 13.97
C VAL A 57 31.83 -5.26 15.38
N ALA A 58 32.07 -4.46 16.43
CA ALA A 58 31.87 -4.89 17.81
C ALA A 58 30.40 -5.26 18.09
N ILE A 59 29.45 -4.44 17.61
CA ILE A 59 28.00 -4.72 17.71
C ILE A 59 27.65 -6.00 16.93
N GLN A 60 28.16 -6.14 15.70
CA GLN A 60 27.92 -7.29 14.83
C GLN A 60 28.43 -8.61 15.44
N MET A 61 29.59 -8.60 16.11
CA MET A 61 30.13 -9.77 16.79
C MET A 61 29.16 -10.32 17.84
N TYR A 62 28.51 -9.44 18.60
CA TYR A 62 27.55 -9.84 19.63
C TYR A 62 26.18 -10.23 19.04
N TYR A 63 25.57 -9.37 18.22
CA TYR A 63 24.18 -9.57 17.75
C TYR A 63 24.04 -10.54 16.59
N THR A 64 24.93 -10.48 15.60
CA THR A 64 24.79 -11.27 14.36
C THR A 64 25.56 -12.58 14.43
N LYS A 65 26.74 -12.58 15.05
CA LYS A 65 27.60 -13.76 15.11
C LYS A 65 27.45 -14.55 16.41
N HIS A 66 26.74 -14.01 17.41
CA HIS A 66 26.52 -14.64 18.71
C HIS A 66 27.84 -15.04 19.41
N LEU A 67 28.92 -14.26 19.22
CA LEU A 67 30.18 -14.47 19.94
C LEU A 67 30.06 -13.98 21.39
N PRO A 68 30.89 -14.49 22.31
CA PRO A 68 30.83 -14.10 23.72
C PRO A 68 31.11 -12.60 23.86
N TRP A 69 30.26 -11.91 24.64
CA TRP A 69 30.35 -10.45 24.85
C TRP A 69 31.73 -9.92 25.27
N PRO A 70 32.57 -10.64 26.06
CA PRO A 70 33.89 -10.13 26.43
C PRO A 70 34.83 -9.98 25.23
N LEU A 71 34.68 -10.84 24.21
CA LEU A 71 35.50 -10.77 23.00
C LEU A 71 35.15 -9.52 22.17
N ALA A 72 33.86 -9.21 22.03
CA ALA A 72 33.41 -8.00 21.36
C ALA A 72 33.92 -6.73 22.07
N ILE A 73 33.88 -6.71 23.41
CA ILE A 73 34.38 -5.59 24.20
C ILE A 73 35.91 -5.46 24.08
N THR A 74 36.64 -6.58 24.17
CA THR A 74 38.11 -6.57 24.03
C THR A 74 38.53 -6.07 22.65
N PHE A 75 37.85 -6.53 21.60
CA PHE A 75 38.06 -6.04 20.24
C PHE A 75 37.81 -4.52 20.15
N PHE A 76 36.66 -4.06 20.67
CA PHE A 76 36.30 -2.64 20.63
C PHE A 76 37.32 -1.76 21.33
N PHE A 77 37.78 -2.13 22.52
CA PHE A 77 38.75 -1.31 23.24
C PHE A 77 40.14 -1.35 22.59
N MET A 78 40.57 -2.51 22.09
CA MET A 78 41.88 -2.62 21.45
C MET A 78 41.95 -1.81 20.15
N PHE A 79 41.01 -2.02 19.22
CA PHE A 79 41.01 -1.31 17.94
C PHE A 79 40.46 0.11 18.05
N GLY A 80 39.43 0.31 18.88
CA GLY A 80 38.86 1.63 19.15
C GLY A 80 39.85 2.58 19.82
N PHE A 81 40.82 2.07 20.59
CA PHE A 81 41.92 2.89 21.10
C PHE A 81 42.81 3.44 19.98
N PHE A 82 43.25 2.60 19.03
CA PHE A 82 44.05 3.04 17.89
C PHE A 82 43.28 4.00 16.98
N ASP A 83 42.01 3.69 16.71
CA ASP A 83 41.13 4.57 15.94
C ASP A 83 40.91 5.90 16.67
N GLY A 84 40.72 5.87 17.99
CA GLY A 84 40.59 7.05 18.84
C GLY A 84 41.84 7.93 18.81
N LEU A 85 43.04 7.34 18.85
CA LEU A 85 44.30 8.08 18.69
C LEU A 85 44.39 8.73 17.31
N PHE A 86 44.06 7.99 16.24
CA PHE A 86 44.09 8.50 14.88
C PHE A 86 43.05 9.60 14.63
N TRP A 87 41.85 9.44 15.19
CA TRP A 87 40.77 10.43 15.16
C TRP A 87 41.16 11.69 15.94
N GLY A 88 41.70 11.53 17.15
CA GLY A 88 42.20 12.63 17.97
C GLY A 88 43.33 13.42 17.29
N ALA A 89 44.27 12.73 16.63
CA ALA A 89 45.31 13.39 15.83
C ALA A 89 44.72 14.12 14.61
N SER A 90 43.66 13.59 14.02
CA SER A 90 42.98 14.16 12.86
C SER A 90 42.15 15.42 13.19
N LEU A 91 41.68 15.59 14.44
CA LEU A 91 41.01 16.83 14.87
C LEU A 91 41.87 18.09 14.65
N LYS A 92 43.19 17.98 14.83
CA LYS A 92 44.12 19.11 14.59
C LYS A 92 44.16 19.57 13.14
N LYS A 93 43.63 18.75 12.20
CA LYS A 93 43.57 19.07 10.77
C LYS A 93 42.31 19.83 10.37
N ILE A 94 41.31 19.97 11.27
CA ILE A 94 40.06 20.69 10.99
C ILE A 94 40.32 22.11 10.47
N PRO A 95 41.13 22.96 11.15
CA PRO A 95 41.39 24.32 10.67
C PRO A 95 42.20 24.36 9.36
N LYS A 96 42.94 23.29 9.04
CA LYS A 96 43.87 23.22 7.90
C LYS A 96 43.21 22.72 6.60
N GLY A 97 41.94 22.33 6.65
CA GLY A 97 41.19 21.92 5.45
C GLY A 97 40.09 20.89 5.68
N ALA A 98 40.10 20.17 6.82
CA ALA A 98 39.04 19.18 7.12
C ALA A 98 37.68 19.81 7.45
N TRP A 99 37.61 21.13 7.67
CA TRP A 99 36.32 21.82 7.77
C TRP A 99 35.47 21.70 6.50
N VAL A 100 36.09 21.55 5.31
CA VAL A 100 35.36 21.40 4.03
C VAL A 100 34.61 20.08 3.97
N THR A 101 35.25 18.98 4.36
CA THR A 101 34.62 17.64 4.38
C THR A 101 33.55 17.55 5.46
N LEU A 102 33.77 18.19 6.61
CA LEU A 102 32.75 18.38 7.65
C LEU A 102 31.55 19.18 7.16
N MET A 103 31.78 20.27 6.41
CA MET A 103 30.71 21.10 5.85
C MET A 103 29.85 20.29 4.87
N ILE A 104 30.48 19.58 3.93
CA ILE A 104 29.75 18.72 2.97
C ILE A 104 28.97 17.63 3.70
N GLY A 105 29.61 16.95 4.66
CA GLY A 105 28.95 15.93 5.48
C GLY A 105 27.77 16.48 6.29
N SER A 106 27.90 17.68 6.83
CA SER A 106 26.83 18.36 7.55
C SER A 106 25.65 18.72 6.65
N VAL A 107 25.91 19.24 5.44
CA VAL A 107 24.85 19.52 4.45
C VAL A 107 24.10 18.25 4.05
N LEU A 108 24.82 17.17 3.77
CA LEU A 108 24.21 15.88 3.42
C LEU A 108 23.43 15.29 4.61
N CYS A 109 23.95 15.42 5.83
CA CYS A 109 23.25 14.99 7.04
C CYS A 109 21.94 15.80 7.25
N LEU A 110 21.98 17.12 7.10
CA LEU A 110 20.79 17.97 7.19
C LEU A 110 19.75 17.60 6.14
N PHE A 111 20.18 17.29 4.91
CA PHE A 111 19.29 16.80 3.86
C PHE A 111 18.63 15.47 4.24
N MET A 112 19.39 14.52 4.77
CA MET A 112 18.87 13.22 5.23
C MET A 112 17.93 13.34 6.43
N LEU A 113 18.23 14.23 7.38
CA LEU A 113 17.35 14.52 8.51
C LEU A 113 16.04 15.16 8.05
N PHE A 114 16.12 16.13 7.12
CA PHE A 114 14.95 16.73 6.49
C PHE A 114 14.09 15.69 5.77
N TRP A 115 14.71 14.81 4.99
CA TRP A 115 14.01 13.74 4.28
C TRP A 115 13.32 12.77 5.25
N THR A 116 14.05 12.29 6.27
CA THR A 116 13.52 11.40 7.31
C THR A 116 12.36 12.04 8.07
N TRP A 117 12.46 13.33 8.38
CA TRP A 117 11.39 14.07 9.03
C TRP A 117 10.14 14.19 8.13
N GLY A 118 10.30 14.54 6.85
CA GLY A 118 9.18 14.64 5.90
C GLY A 118 8.49 13.30 5.68
N LYS A 119 9.26 12.23 5.47
CA LYS A 119 8.73 10.85 5.35
C LYS A 119 8.05 10.36 6.61
N GLY A 120 8.62 10.64 7.79
CA GLY A 120 8.00 10.28 9.07
C GLY A 120 6.62 10.90 9.26
N LEU A 121 6.41 12.14 8.81
CA LEU A 121 5.09 12.78 8.88
C LEU A 121 4.06 12.14 7.92
N GLU A 122 4.49 11.75 6.72
CA GLU A 122 3.62 11.03 5.78
C GLU A 122 3.22 9.65 6.31
N ASP A 123 4.17 8.90 6.87
CA ASP A 123 3.93 7.61 7.50
C ASP A 123 2.97 7.72 8.70
N GLU A 124 3.11 8.78 9.51
CA GLU A 124 2.22 9.04 10.64
C GLU A 124 0.79 9.34 10.15
N PHE A 125 0.65 10.14 9.08
CA PHE A 125 -0.65 10.43 8.47
C PHE A 125 -1.31 9.18 7.87
N ASP A 126 -0.56 8.34 7.14
CA ASP A 126 -1.07 7.06 6.63
C ASP A 126 -1.47 6.12 7.77
N GLY A 127 -0.72 6.11 8.87
CA GLY A 127 -1.04 5.36 10.07
C GLY A 127 -2.33 5.79 10.74
N ALA A 128 -2.51 7.11 10.93
CA ALA A 128 -3.64 7.70 11.65
C ALA A 128 -4.97 7.59 10.89
N ASN A 129 -4.96 7.67 9.55
CA ASN A 129 -6.17 7.69 8.73
C ASN A 129 -6.64 6.31 8.27
N ARG A 130 -6.14 5.23 8.89
CA ARG A 130 -6.60 3.87 8.59
C ARG A 130 -7.98 3.64 9.15
N ARG A 131 -8.85 3.10 8.30
CA ARG A 131 -10.23 2.78 8.67
C ARG A 131 -10.50 1.29 8.50
N ASN A 132 -11.40 0.77 9.31
CA ASN A 132 -11.94 -0.58 9.13
C ASN A 132 -13.02 -0.53 8.03
N LEU A 133 -13.12 -1.57 7.19
CA LEU A 133 -14.10 -1.61 6.08
C LEU A 133 -15.53 -1.33 6.55
N ARG A 134 -15.89 -1.83 7.74
CA ARG A 134 -17.22 -1.67 8.34
C ARG A 134 -17.65 -0.21 8.54
N HIS A 135 -16.72 0.73 8.63
CA HIS A 135 -17.07 2.14 8.82
C HIS A 135 -17.58 2.80 7.55
N PHE A 136 -17.26 2.26 6.38
CA PHE A 136 -17.60 2.91 5.11
C PHE A 136 -18.23 1.98 4.07
N ILE A 137 -18.25 0.66 4.30
CA ILE A 137 -19.02 -0.29 3.48
C ILE A 137 -20.09 -0.93 4.35
N GLY A 138 -21.35 -0.70 4.01
CA GLY A 138 -22.50 -1.36 4.60
C GLY A 138 -22.94 -2.55 3.76
N VAL A 139 -23.37 -3.62 4.44
CA VAL A 139 -24.10 -4.75 3.83
C VAL A 139 -25.57 -4.53 4.14
N ASP A 140 -26.41 -4.42 3.12
CA ASP A 140 -27.85 -4.30 3.35
C ASP A 140 -28.49 -5.69 3.49
N SER A 141 -28.54 -6.20 4.71
CA SER A 141 -29.37 -7.36 5.05
C SER A 141 -30.86 -7.01 5.20
N SER A 142 -31.22 -5.73 5.14
CA SER A 142 -32.57 -5.20 5.42
C SER A 142 -33.36 -4.87 4.14
N GLY A 143 -32.67 -4.61 3.03
CA GLY A 143 -33.22 -4.43 1.70
C GLY A 143 -33.98 -5.67 1.22
N GLU A 144 -33.43 -6.86 1.47
CA GLU A 144 -34.12 -8.13 1.22
C GLU A 144 -35.44 -8.23 1.97
N ALA A 145 -35.49 -7.82 3.24
CA ALA A 145 -36.72 -7.86 4.04
C ALA A 145 -37.76 -6.88 3.47
N ARG A 146 -37.34 -5.67 3.06
CA ARG A 146 -38.25 -4.66 2.51
C ARG A 146 -38.72 -5.02 1.10
N GLU A 147 -37.86 -5.58 0.27
CA GLU A 147 -38.17 -6.02 -1.09
C GLU A 147 -39.01 -7.31 -1.09
N LYS A 148 -38.73 -8.28 -0.21
CA LYS A 148 -39.61 -9.44 0.06
C LYS A 148 -40.97 -8.99 0.59
N GLN A 149 -41.03 -7.96 1.45
CA GLN A 149 -42.29 -7.44 1.97
C GLN A 149 -43.09 -6.66 0.92
N VAL A 150 -42.42 -5.93 0.02
CA VAL A 150 -43.05 -5.24 -1.12
C VAL A 150 -43.52 -6.23 -2.17
N ARG A 151 -42.70 -7.23 -2.56
CA ARG A 151 -43.11 -8.34 -3.45
C ARG A 151 -44.25 -9.16 -2.85
N LYS A 152 -44.23 -9.44 -1.55
CA LYS A 152 -45.34 -10.10 -0.85
C LYS A 152 -46.62 -9.26 -0.87
N ARG A 153 -46.52 -7.92 -0.76
CA ARG A 153 -47.67 -7.01 -0.90
C ARG A 153 -48.17 -6.92 -2.35
N LEU A 154 -47.27 -6.93 -3.34
CA LEU A 154 -47.62 -6.96 -4.76
C LEU A 154 -48.32 -8.28 -5.14
N ASN A 155 -47.78 -9.41 -4.69
CA ASN A 155 -48.35 -10.73 -4.98
C ASN A 155 -49.66 -10.96 -4.20
N ALA A 156 -49.78 -10.43 -2.98
CA ALA A 156 -51.03 -10.45 -2.21
C ALA A 156 -52.12 -9.52 -2.78
N SER A 157 -51.76 -8.54 -3.62
CA SER A 157 -52.73 -7.72 -4.35
C SER A 157 -53.16 -8.33 -5.69
N VAL A 158 -52.45 -9.37 -6.16
CA VAL A 158 -52.80 -10.13 -7.38
C VAL A 158 -53.68 -11.36 -7.07
N LEU A 159 -53.76 -11.81 -5.80
CA LEU A 159 -54.67 -12.87 -5.36
C LEU A 159 -55.83 -12.33 -4.50
N GLN A 160 -56.87 -11.78 -5.14
CA GLN A 160 -58.24 -11.82 -4.61
C GLN A 160 -59.26 -11.98 -5.75
N PRO A 161 -60.10 -13.04 -5.74
CA PRO A 161 -61.23 -13.15 -6.64
C PRO A 161 -62.48 -12.47 -6.04
N GLY A 162 -63.17 -11.64 -6.84
CA GLY A 162 -64.64 -11.54 -6.81
C GLY A 162 -65.34 -10.19 -6.56
N ARG A 163 -66.17 -9.83 -7.56
CA ARG A 163 -67.52 -9.20 -7.53
C ARG A 163 -67.75 -7.67 -7.67
N ASP A 164 -68.35 -7.38 -8.83
CA ASP A 164 -69.57 -6.60 -9.14
C ASP A 164 -69.55 -5.05 -9.16
N THR A 165 -69.69 -4.45 -10.36
CA THR A 165 -70.96 -3.84 -10.85
C THR A 165 -70.87 -3.18 -12.25
N SER A 166 -71.81 -3.60 -13.12
CA SER A 166 -72.64 -2.79 -14.05
C SER A 166 -72.11 -2.22 -15.40
N ALA A 167 -72.62 -2.86 -16.47
CA ALA A 167 -73.41 -2.31 -17.60
C ALA A 167 -72.75 -1.94 -18.95
N LEU A 168 -73.46 -2.38 -20.01
CA LEU A 168 -73.33 -2.19 -21.48
C LEU A 168 -72.37 -3.19 -22.17
N THR A 169 -72.68 -3.93 -23.25
CA THR A 169 -73.80 -4.01 -24.22
C THR A 169 -73.46 -5.16 -25.21
N TYR A 170 -74.42 -6.07 -25.52
CA TYR A 170 -74.68 -6.80 -26.81
C TYR A 170 -73.52 -7.50 -27.60
N VAL A 171 -73.57 -8.68 -28.26
CA VAL A 171 -74.54 -9.65 -28.85
C VAL A 171 -73.81 -11.02 -28.99
N GLY A 172 -74.52 -12.15 -28.74
CA GLY A 172 -74.46 -13.45 -29.45
C GLY A 172 -73.15 -14.28 -29.42
N ALA A 173 -73.12 -15.61 -29.60
CA ALA A 173 -74.11 -16.68 -29.69
C ALA A 173 -73.34 -18.03 -29.60
N SER A 174 -74.05 -19.08 -29.14
CA SER A 174 -73.91 -20.50 -29.50
C SER A 174 -72.80 -21.40 -28.91
N SER A 175 -73.26 -22.51 -28.27
CA SER A 175 -72.83 -23.94 -28.32
C SER A 175 -71.33 -24.28 -28.21
N THR A 176 -70.85 -25.29 -27.46
CA THR A 176 -71.33 -26.67 -27.28
C THR A 176 -70.41 -27.41 -26.28
N MET A 177 -70.96 -28.48 -25.71
CA MET A 177 -70.44 -29.50 -24.80
C MET A 177 -69.35 -30.42 -25.42
N LYS A 178 -68.29 -30.80 -24.66
CA LYS A 178 -67.77 -32.19 -24.45
C LYS A 178 -66.32 -32.27 -23.91
N ASP A 179 -66.20 -32.96 -22.77
CA ASP A 179 -65.35 -34.13 -22.48
C ASP A 179 -63.88 -34.26 -22.95
N VAL A 180 -63.03 -34.45 -21.92
CA VAL A 180 -62.06 -35.56 -21.72
C VAL A 180 -60.59 -35.43 -22.21
N ASP A 181 -59.72 -35.58 -21.20
CA ASP A 181 -58.39 -36.21 -21.10
C ASP A 181 -57.06 -35.44 -21.32
N SER A 182 -56.27 -35.53 -20.24
CA SER A 182 -54.84 -35.88 -20.19
C SER A 182 -53.75 -34.84 -20.49
N MET A 183 -52.67 -35.08 -19.73
CA MET A 183 -51.26 -34.76 -19.94
C MET A 183 -50.69 -33.50 -19.26
N LYS A 184 -49.82 -33.82 -18.30
CA LYS A 184 -48.75 -32.98 -17.76
C LYS A 184 -47.84 -32.54 -18.91
N GLU A 185 -47.35 -31.32 -18.82
CA GLU A 185 -46.00 -30.98 -19.26
C GLU A 185 -45.47 -29.83 -18.40
N ASP A 186 -44.17 -29.94 -18.14
CA ASP A 186 -43.39 -29.20 -17.17
C ASP A 186 -43.29 -27.71 -17.55
N GLU A 187 -43.53 -26.80 -16.59
CA GLU A 187 -43.11 -25.41 -16.72
C GLU A 187 -41.98 -25.13 -15.72
N GLU A 188 -40.92 -24.62 -16.31
CA GLU A 188 -39.55 -24.54 -15.85
C GLU A 188 -39.40 -23.70 -14.57
N GLU A 189 -38.63 -24.24 -13.61
CA GLU A 189 -38.07 -23.45 -12.52
C GLU A 189 -37.20 -22.33 -13.11
N GLU A 190 -37.72 -21.12 -13.07
CA GLU A 190 -36.99 -19.89 -13.30
C GLU A 190 -35.81 -19.85 -12.31
N LYS A 191 -34.59 -20.15 -12.80
CA LYS A 191 -33.35 -20.12 -12.02
C LYS A 191 -33.18 -18.75 -11.37
N GLU A 192 -33.44 -18.67 -10.07
CA GLU A 192 -33.06 -17.54 -9.24
C GLU A 192 -31.54 -17.32 -9.34
N LEU A 193 -31.11 -16.15 -9.84
CA LEU A 193 -29.72 -15.70 -9.77
C LEU A 193 -29.28 -15.66 -8.29
N PRO A 194 -28.04 -16.10 -7.96
CA PRO A 194 -27.60 -16.17 -6.58
C PRO A 194 -27.57 -14.76 -5.96
N THR A 195 -28.10 -14.70 -4.74
CA THR A 195 -28.31 -13.53 -3.90
C THR A 195 -27.00 -12.81 -3.65
N GLN A 196 -26.73 -11.74 -4.42
CA GLN A 196 -25.55 -10.91 -4.22
C GLN A 196 -25.89 -9.87 -3.16
N ASP A 197 -25.35 -10.02 -1.94
CA ASP A 197 -25.41 -9.02 -0.87
C ASP A 197 -25.22 -7.62 -1.46
N SER A 198 -26.27 -6.79 -1.44
CA SER A 198 -26.18 -5.43 -1.98
C SER A 198 -25.30 -4.60 -1.04
N LEU A 199 -24.10 -4.26 -1.53
CA LEU A 199 -23.11 -3.47 -0.80
C LEU A 199 -23.33 -1.99 -1.10
N TYR A 200 -23.18 -1.13 -0.09
CA TYR A 200 -23.31 0.31 -0.23
C TYR A 200 -22.16 1.06 0.40
N LEU A 201 -21.77 2.19 -0.20
CA LEU A 201 -20.83 3.12 0.38
C LEU A 201 -21.54 4.04 1.39
N ILE A 202 -21.07 3.99 2.63
CA ILE A 202 -21.50 4.88 3.72
C ILE A 202 -20.63 6.13 3.66
N HIS A 203 -21.26 7.29 3.51
CA HIS A 203 -20.59 8.58 3.59
C HIS A 203 -20.55 9.03 5.06
N GLU A 204 -19.50 9.78 5.45
CA GLU A 204 -19.40 10.35 6.80
C GLU A 204 -20.48 11.40 7.09
N ASP A 205 -21.01 12.01 6.04
CA ASP A 205 -22.14 12.95 6.12
C ASP A 205 -23.44 12.24 5.75
N ASP A 206 -24.40 12.17 6.69
CA ASP A 206 -25.76 11.61 6.51
C ASP A 206 -26.56 12.29 5.37
N ALA A 207 -26.03 13.37 4.77
CA ALA A 207 -26.63 14.11 3.68
C ALA A 207 -26.51 13.42 2.30
N HIS A 208 -25.58 12.47 2.13
CA HIS A 208 -25.38 11.81 0.83
C HIS A 208 -26.14 10.47 0.77
N PRO A 209 -26.87 10.18 -0.32
CA PRO A 209 -27.59 8.93 -0.47
C PRO A 209 -26.60 7.74 -0.51
N ARG A 210 -27.02 6.60 0.06
CA ARG A 210 -26.26 5.35 0.01
C ARG A 210 -26.03 4.98 -1.46
N MET A 211 -24.77 4.91 -1.87
CA MET A 211 -24.41 4.55 -3.25
C MET A 211 -24.21 3.04 -3.33
N PRO A 212 -24.90 2.32 -4.25
CA PRO A 212 -24.66 0.90 -4.46
C PRO A 212 -23.25 0.68 -5.00
N LEU A 213 -22.59 -0.36 -4.52
CA LEU A 213 -21.24 -0.77 -4.91
C LEU A 213 -21.32 -2.08 -5.72
N PRO A 214 -21.53 -2.01 -7.04
CA PRO A 214 -21.52 -3.19 -7.90
C PRO A 214 -20.16 -3.89 -7.85
N ARG A 215 -20.18 -5.22 -7.96
CA ARG A 215 -18.98 -6.06 -8.01
C ARG A 215 -18.52 -6.27 -9.44
N LEU A 216 -17.32 -5.82 -9.76
CA LEU A 216 -16.68 -6.02 -11.07
C LEU A 216 -15.84 -7.30 -11.09
N PRO A 217 -15.80 -8.08 -12.17
CA PRO A 217 -15.03 -9.32 -12.28
C PRO A 217 -13.53 -9.07 -12.51
N THR A 218 -12.93 -8.22 -11.67
CA THR A 218 -11.52 -7.81 -11.75
C THR A 218 -10.81 -8.05 -10.43
N CYS A 219 -9.48 -8.13 -10.48
CA CYS A 219 -8.62 -8.22 -9.33
C CYS A 219 -7.87 -6.89 -9.13
N ALA A 220 -7.92 -6.33 -7.93
CA ALA A 220 -7.18 -5.12 -7.60
C ALA A 220 -6.23 -5.34 -6.42
N VAL A 221 -4.96 -5.00 -6.60
CA VAL A 221 -3.94 -5.05 -5.57
C VAL A 221 -3.67 -3.65 -5.07
N PHE A 222 -4.13 -3.35 -3.85
CA PHE A 222 -3.87 -2.10 -3.16
C PHE A 222 -2.59 -2.22 -2.36
N HIS A 223 -1.58 -1.43 -2.74
CA HIS A 223 -0.32 -1.38 -2.02
C HIS A 223 -0.43 -0.54 -0.75
N LYS A 224 0.11 -1.07 0.33
CA LYS A 224 0.14 -0.47 1.66
C LYS A 224 1.60 -0.25 2.05
N LEU A 225 1.99 1.02 2.15
CA LEU A 225 3.36 1.43 2.43
C LEU A 225 3.77 1.14 3.88
N THR A 226 2.86 1.34 4.84
CA THR A 226 3.19 1.17 6.27
C THR A 226 2.54 -0.08 6.87
N ALA A 227 3.18 -0.77 7.81
CA ALA A 227 2.60 -1.96 8.46
C ALA A 227 1.43 -1.60 9.41
N GLY A 228 0.42 -2.47 9.59
CA GLY A 228 -0.64 -2.30 10.59
C GLY A 228 -2.02 -2.86 10.19
N ARG A 229 -3.00 -2.80 11.10
CA ARG A 229 -4.39 -3.24 10.84
C ARG A 229 -5.22 -2.14 10.13
N GLY A 230 -6.27 -2.54 9.43
CA GLY A 230 -7.15 -1.63 8.69
C GLY A 230 -6.70 -1.39 7.24
N VAL A 231 -7.59 -0.76 6.49
CA VAL A 231 -7.43 -0.48 5.06
C VAL A 231 -6.71 0.85 4.87
N PRO A 232 -5.84 0.98 3.84
CA PRO A 232 -5.30 2.27 3.47
C PRO A 232 -6.40 3.31 3.25
N HIS A 233 -6.17 4.56 3.67
CA HIS A 233 -7.09 5.67 3.42
C HIS A 233 -7.41 5.82 1.92
N THR A 234 -6.47 5.39 1.08
CA THR A 234 -6.52 5.44 -0.38
C THR A 234 -7.62 4.60 -0.99
N PHE A 235 -7.98 3.51 -0.31
CA PHE A 235 -9.11 2.69 -0.72
C PHE A 235 -10.43 3.45 -0.59
N TYR A 236 -10.64 4.18 0.51
CA TYR A 236 -11.85 4.98 0.70
C TYR A 236 -11.94 6.11 -0.35
N GLY A 237 -10.84 6.83 -0.58
CA GLY A 237 -10.77 7.85 -1.63
C GLY A 237 -11.06 7.28 -3.02
N PHE A 238 -10.52 6.10 -3.33
CA PHE A 238 -10.78 5.39 -4.58
C PHE A 238 -12.28 5.06 -4.74
N LEU A 239 -12.93 4.51 -3.71
CA LEU A 239 -14.35 4.17 -3.78
C LEU A 239 -15.28 5.39 -3.91
N ARG A 240 -14.90 6.55 -3.35
CA ARG A 240 -15.65 7.80 -3.53
C ARG A 240 -15.61 8.30 -4.97
N GLN A 241 -14.48 8.10 -5.65
CA GLN A 241 -14.31 8.53 -7.04
C GLN A 241 -14.88 7.51 -8.03
N TRP A 242 -14.73 6.22 -7.71
CA TRP A 242 -15.18 5.08 -8.52
C TRP A 242 -16.00 4.14 -7.63
N PRO A 243 -17.33 4.33 -7.57
CA PRO A 243 -18.22 3.58 -6.68
C PRO A 243 -18.48 2.17 -7.23
N ALA A 244 -17.42 1.37 -7.40
CA ALA A 244 -17.48 -0.02 -7.83
C ALA A 244 -16.38 -0.81 -7.11
N LEU A 245 -16.69 -2.06 -6.76
CA LEU A 245 -15.80 -2.94 -6.02
C LEU A 245 -15.28 -4.06 -6.90
N PRO A 246 -13.96 -4.29 -6.99
CA PRO A 246 -13.42 -5.49 -7.59
C PRO A 246 -13.93 -6.76 -6.89
N ARG A 247 -14.05 -7.87 -7.63
CA ARG A 247 -14.43 -9.19 -7.08
C ARG A 247 -13.37 -9.64 -6.10
N VAL A 248 -12.09 -9.45 -6.45
CA VAL A 248 -10.94 -9.77 -5.61
C VAL A 248 -10.17 -8.50 -5.28
N VAL A 249 -10.06 -8.18 -3.99
CA VAL A 249 -9.29 -7.04 -3.47
C VAL A 249 -8.20 -7.57 -2.56
N ILE A 250 -6.95 -7.25 -2.89
CA ILE A 250 -5.76 -7.66 -2.14
C ILE A 250 -5.12 -6.42 -1.54
N PHE A 251 -5.07 -6.32 -0.22
CA PHE A 251 -4.30 -5.31 0.51
C PHE A 251 -2.89 -5.85 0.76
N LEU A 252 -1.93 -5.44 -0.06
CA LEU A 252 -0.56 -5.90 0.02
C LEU A 252 0.28 -4.97 0.90
N SER A 253 0.91 -5.52 1.93
CA SER A 253 1.90 -4.82 2.75
C SER A 253 3.24 -5.52 2.67
N VAL A 254 4.33 -4.77 2.64
CA VAL A 254 5.69 -5.34 2.61
C VAL A 254 6.33 -5.16 3.97
N ARG A 255 6.99 -6.22 4.45
CA ARG A 255 7.68 -6.23 5.73
C ARG A 255 9.08 -6.78 5.57
N THR A 256 10.08 -5.97 5.86
CA THR A 256 11.47 -6.44 5.95
C THR A 256 11.69 -7.13 7.29
N MET A 257 12.26 -8.33 7.24
CA MET A 257 12.57 -9.20 8.37
C MET A 257 14.09 -9.19 8.63
N ASN A 258 14.49 -9.36 9.89
CA ASN A 258 15.91 -9.41 10.29
C ASN A 258 16.57 -10.77 9.99
N ILE A 259 16.24 -11.38 8.84
CA ILE A 259 16.82 -12.64 8.36
C ILE A 259 17.37 -12.43 6.95
N ASN A 260 18.35 -13.23 6.55
CA ASN A 260 19.02 -13.06 5.26
C ASN A 260 18.06 -13.26 4.08
N HIS A 261 17.34 -14.38 4.08
CA HIS A 261 16.40 -14.78 3.06
C HIS A 261 15.18 -15.41 3.73
N VAL A 262 13.99 -14.94 3.37
CA VAL A 262 12.73 -15.54 3.83
C VAL A 262 12.42 -16.74 2.93
N PRO A 263 12.17 -17.93 3.51
CA PRO A 263 11.73 -19.11 2.75
C PRO A 263 10.51 -18.79 1.89
N ARG A 264 10.42 -19.35 0.68
CA ARG A 264 9.32 -19.06 -0.27
C ARG A 264 7.93 -19.34 0.34
N GLU A 265 7.84 -20.34 1.19
CA GLU A 265 6.59 -20.72 1.87
C GLU A 265 6.14 -19.68 2.91
N GLU A 266 7.06 -18.98 3.57
CA GLU A 266 6.76 -17.96 4.58
C GLU A 266 6.69 -16.53 4.00
N ARG A 267 7.09 -16.37 2.74
CA ARG A 267 7.19 -15.09 2.05
C ARG A 267 5.86 -14.36 1.94
N TYR A 268 4.75 -15.07 1.75
CA TYR A 268 3.41 -14.49 1.69
C TYR A 268 2.56 -14.99 2.84
N ASN A 269 2.12 -14.09 3.71
CA ASN A 269 1.11 -14.39 4.72
C ASN A 269 -0.23 -13.80 4.28
N VAL A 270 -1.19 -14.67 3.98
CA VAL A 270 -2.53 -14.30 3.48
C VAL A 270 -3.55 -14.41 4.60
N THR A 271 -4.36 -13.37 4.75
CA THR A 271 -5.43 -13.28 5.76
C THR A 271 -6.74 -12.88 5.08
N LYS A 272 -7.84 -13.59 5.37
CA LYS A 272 -9.16 -13.26 4.82
C LYS A 272 -9.87 -12.22 5.67
N VAL A 273 -10.41 -11.19 5.03
CA VAL A 273 -11.24 -10.18 5.70
C VAL A 273 -12.65 -10.73 5.87
N ARG A 274 -13.01 -11.12 7.09
CA ARG A 274 -14.30 -11.80 7.38
C ARG A 274 -15.55 -10.95 7.17
N THR A 275 -15.42 -9.64 6.98
CA THR A 275 -16.59 -8.75 6.86
C THR A 275 -17.20 -8.79 5.46
N ILE A 276 -16.38 -8.98 4.43
CA ILE A 276 -16.81 -8.87 3.03
C ILE A 276 -16.08 -9.94 2.22
N GLN A 277 -16.82 -10.72 1.43
CA GLN A 277 -16.23 -11.75 0.57
C GLN A 277 -15.31 -11.13 -0.51
N GLY A 278 -14.26 -11.86 -0.90
CA GLY A 278 -13.30 -11.43 -1.92
C GLY A 278 -12.25 -10.41 -1.45
N PHE A 279 -12.16 -10.11 -0.15
CA PHE A 279 -11.16 -9.21 0.41
C PHE A 279 -10.08 -9.97 1.20
N TYR A 280 -8.82 -9.71 0.87
CA TYR A 280 -7.66 -10.40 1.44
C TYR A 280 -6.60 -9.39 1.86
N GLY A 281 -6.02 -9.58 3.05
CA GLY A 281 -4.82 -8.90 3.49
C GLY A 281 -3.61 -9.79 3.27
N VAL A 282 -2.59 -9.30 2.57
CA VAL A 282 -1.38 -10.05 2.25
C VAL A 282 -0.16 -9.31 2.81
N THR A 283 0.66 -10.02 3.57
CA THR A 283 1.97 -9.52 4.02
C THR A 283 3.07 -10.22 3.25
N TYR A 284 3.82 -9.46 2.46
CA TYR A 284 5.02 -9.92 1.76
C TYR A 284 6.25 -9.70 2.65
N ALA A 285 6.79 -10.78 3.18
CA ALA A 285 7.97 -10.78 4.03
C ALA A 285 9.25 -10.88 3.19
N LEU A 286 10.18 -9.96 3.40
CA LEU A 286 11.48 -9.92 2.71
C LEU A 286 12.63 -10.02 3.71
N GLY A 287 13.62 -10.85 3.43
CA GLY A 287 14.89 -10.83 4.12
C GLY A 287 15.74 -9.63 3.68
N PHE A 288 16.76 -9.27 4.47
CA PHE A 288 17.63 -8.13 4.15
C PHE A 288 18.55 -8.37 2.94
N ARG A 289 18.61 -9.60 2.41
CA ARG A 289 19.30 -9.94 1.15
C ARG A 289 18.35 -10.46 0.07
N ASP A 290 17.03 -10.45 0.32
CA ASP A 290 16.07 -10.89 -0.68
C ASP A 290 15.85 -9.81 -1.74
N ASP A 291 15.78 -10.25 -3.00
CA ASP A 291 15.36 -9.40 -4.10
C ASP A 291 13.84 -9.22 -4.08
N PHE A 292 13.40 -7.98 -4.32
CA PHE A 292 11.98 -7.66 -4.43
C PHE A 292 11.40 -8.25 -5.72
N SER A 293 10.71 -9.38 -5.59
CA SER A 293 10.12 -10.13 -6.72
C SER A 293 8.76 -10.68 -6.31
N MET A 294 7.75 -9.82 -6.36
CA MET A 294 6.38 -10.21 -6.05
C MET A 294 5.75 -10.91 -7.25
N LYS A 295 5.11 -12.06 -7.02
CA LYS A 295 4.32 -12.76 -8.03
C LYS A 295 2.90 -12.91 -7.56
N ILE A 296 1.95 -12.48 -8.38
CA ILE A 296 0.52 -12.56 -8.08
C ILE A 296 0.10 -14.03 -8.01
N ASP A 297 0.58 -14.87 -8.92
CA ASP A 297 0.24 -16.31 -8.96
C ASP A 297 0.49 -17.01 -7.61
N GLU A 298 1.65 -16.76 -6.98
CA GLU A 298 2.01 -17.34 -5.67
C GLU A 298 1.08 -16.84 -4.54
N ILE A 299 0.50 -15.64 -4.67
CA ILE A 299 -0.49 -15.10 -3.73
C ILE A 299 -1.85 -15.77 -3.95
N ILE A 300 -2.25 -15.94 -5.22
CA ILE A 300 -3.53 -16.54 -5.58
C ILE A 300 -3.58 -18.00 -5.16
N ASP A 301 -2.52 -18.77 -5.37
CA ASP A 301 -2.44 -20.17 -4.90
C ASP A 301 -2.75 -20.27 -3.40
N LYS A 302 -2.21 -19.33 -2.60
CA LYS A 302 -2.46 -19.27 -1.15
C LYS A 302 -3.86 -18.79 -0.81
N ILE A 303 -4.45 -17.88 -1.59
CA ILE A 303 -5.84 -17.46 -1.43
C ILE A 303 -6.78 -18.63 -1.71
N CYS A 304 -6.58 -19.35 -2.80
CA CYS A 304 -7.38 -20.52 -3.17
C CYS A 304 -7.27 -21.62 -2.10
N LEU A 305 -6.06 -21.87 -1.59
CA LEU A 305 -5.85 -22.81 -0.48
C LEU A 305 -6.49 -22.34 0.85
N LEU A 306 -6.61 -21.03 1.06
CA LEU A 306 -7.33 -20.49 2.21
C LEU A 306 -8.85 -20.68 2.03
N GLU A 307 -9.38 -20.39 0.84
CA GLU A 307 -10.81 -20.53 0.54
C GLU A 307 -11.28 -21.98 0.62
N SER A 308 -10.49 -22.93 0.12
CA SER A 308 -10.82 -24.36 0.25
C SER A 308 -10.89 -24.83 1.70
N ARG A 309 -10.07 -24.27 2.60
CA ARG A 309 -10.12 -24.55 4.05
C ARG A 309 -11.31 -23.93 4.74
N VAL A 310 -11.74 -22.74 4.31
CA VAL A 310 -12.89 -22.03 4.90
C VAL A 310 -14.22 -22.65 4.43
N GLY A 311 -14.29 -23.06 3.16
CA GLY A 311 -15.45 -23.70 2.55
C GLY A 311 -15.54 -25.22 2.77
N ALA A 312 -14.84 -25.77 3.76
CA ALA A 312 -14.80 -27.22 4.01
C ALA A 312 -16.18 -27.86 4.31
N ASN A 313 -17.22 -27.05 4.57
CA ASN A 313 -18.59 -27.52 4.76
C ASN A 313 -19.40 -27.59 3.45
N ASP A 314 -19.03 -26.82 2.42
CA ASP A 314 -19.73 -26.72 1.13
C ASP A 314 -18.72 -26.63 -0.03
N GLU A 315 -18.19 -27.79 -0.45
CA GLU A 315 -17.15 -27.88 -1.48
C GLU A 315 -17.59 -27.28 -2.83
N SER A 316 -18.88 -27.35 -3.16
CA SER A 316 -19.40 -26.79 -4.42
C SER A 316 -19.33 -25.26 -4.45
N GLU A 317 -19.67 -24.58 -3.36
CA GLU A 317 -19.59 -23.12 -3.24
C GLU A 317 -18.13 -22.65 -3.20
N ALA A 318 -17.27 -23.41 -2.52
CA ALA A 318 -15.83 -23.15 -2.48
C ALA A 318 -15.21 -23.22 -3.88
N ASN A 319 -15.55 -24.26 -4.66
CA ASN A 319 -15.03 -24.43 -6.02
C ASN A 319 -15.51 -23.34 -6.98
N GLN A 320 -16.78 -22.90 -6.86
CA GLN A 320 -17.29 -21.77 -7.64
C GLN A 320 -16.53 -20.47 -7.30
N THR A 321 -16.36 -20.18 -6.02
CA THR A 321 -15.61 -19.00 -5.55
C THR A 321 -14.16 -19.01 -6.05
N ILE A 322 -13.49 -20.17 -5.99
CA ILE A 322 -12.12 -20.34 -6.49
C ILE A 322 -12.06 -20.09 -8.01
N HIS A 323 -13.00 -20.62 -8.78
CA HIS A 323 -13.06 -20.40 -10.22
C HIS A 323 -13.23 -18.90 -10.56
N GLU A 324 -14.11 -18.20 -9.85
CA GLU A 324 -14.29 -16.76 -10.02
C GLU A 324 -13.03 -15.95 -9.67
N ILE A 325 -12.30 -16.36 -8.63
CA ILE A 325 -11.03 -15.73 -8.24
C ILE A 325 -10.02 -15.86 -9.39
N TYR A 326 -9.87 -17.06 -9.97
CA TYR A 326 -8.96 -17.27 -11.10
C TYR A 326 -9.34 -16.45 -12.34
N GLU A 327 -10.63 -16.35 -12.66
CA GLU A 327 -11.09 -15.50 -13.77
C GLU A 327 -10.79 -14.02 -13.52
N ALA A 328 -11.05 -13.52 -12.31
CA ALA A 328 -10.80 -12.13 -11.96
C ALA A 328 -9.30 -11.74 -11.98
N VAL A 329 -8.40 -12.70 -11.74
CA VAL A 329 -6.95 -12.47 -11.66
C VAL A 329 -6.31 -12.20 -13.02
N LYS A 330 -6.90 -12.71 -14.12
CA LYS A 330 -6.39 -12.49 -15.48
C LYS A 330 -6.21 -11.01 -15.81
N GLN A 331 -7.02 -10.15 -15.21
CA GLN A 331 -6.93 -8.69 -15.31
C GLN A 331 -6.66 -8.09 -13.92
N SER A 332 -5.41 -8.23 -13.46
CA SER A 332 -4.97 -7.61 -12.21
C SER A 332 -4.55 -6.17 -12.42
N THR A 333 -5.04 -5.28 -11.57
CA THR A 333 -4.68 -3.86 -11.56
C THR A 333 -3.99 -3.51 -10.25
N HIS A 334 -2.83 -2.87 -10.33
CA HIS A 334 -2.12 -2.39 -9.16
C HIS A 334 -2.54 -0.96 -8.85
N ILE A 335 -3.09 -0.77 -7.65
CA ILE A 335 -3.50 0.54 -7.16
C ILE A 335 -2.50 1.00 -6.12
N ILE A 336 -1.84 2.11 -6.45
CA ILE A 336 -0.72 2.65 -5.70
C ILE A 336 -1.13 3.99 -5.07
N PRO A 337 -0.97 4.14 -3.75
CA PRO A 337 -1.23 5.40 -3.09
C PRO A 337 -0.21 6.45 -3.53
N HIS A 338 -0.67 7.67 -3.77
CA HIS A 338 0.19 8.82 -4.01
C HIS A 338 -0.25 9.97 -3.10
N TYR A 339 0.51 10.21 -2.03
CA TYR A 339 0.19 11.25 -1.07
C TYR A 339 0.66 12.61 -1.58
N HIS A 340 -0.30 13.51 -1.74
CA HIS A 340 -0.08 14.90 -2.05
C HIS A 340 0.00 15.67 -0.73
N VAL A 341 1.22 15.78 -0.22
CA VAL A 341 1.49 16.28 1.13
C VAL A 341 1.30 17.79 1.22
N ILE A 342 0.45 18.26 2.14
CA ILE A 342 0.06 19.67 2.37
C ILE A 342 0.38 20.00 3.83
N SER A 343 0.88 21.22 4.12
CA SER A 343 1.19 21.55 5.52
C SER A 343 -0.08 21.89 6.30
N ALA A 344 -0.30 21.20 7.43
CA ALA A 344 -1.37 21.53 8.37
C ALA A 344 -1.18 22.91 9.02
N PRO A 345 -2.27 23.60 9.41
CA PRO A 345 -2.18 24.87 10.13
C PRO A 345 -1.50 24.68 11.49
N VAL A 346 -0.58 25.60 11.83
CA VAL A 346 0.14 25.56 13.10
C VAL A 346 -0.74 26.13 14.21
N ARG A 347 -0.84 25.42 15.35
CA ARG A 347 -1.67 25.83 16.51
C ARG A 347 -1.27 27.17 17.14
N PHE A 348 -0.03 27.62 16.94
CA PHE A 348 0.47 28.87 17.51
C PHE A 348 -0.06 30.09 16.73
N THR A 349 -0.81 30.95 17.40
CA THR A 349 -1.31 32.21 16.86
C THR A 349 -0.33 33.35 17.16
N GLY A 350 0.04 34.14 16.13
CA GLY A 350 0.98 35.27 16.24
C GLY A 350 1.96 35.40 15.07
N LEU A 351 2.87 36.37 15.15
CA LEU A 351 3.89 36.64 14.11
C LEU A 351 4.88 35.47 13.98
N PHE A 352 5.26 34.88 15.12
CA PHE A 352 6.08 33.66 15.16
C PHE A 352 5.35 32.46 14.55
N GLY A 353 4.05 32.31 14.81
CA GLY A 353 3.21 31.27 14.19
C GLY A 353 3.16 31.38 12.67
N LYS A 354 3.01 32.60 12.13
CA LYS A 354 3.06 32.86 10.69
C LYS A 354 4.42 32.50 10.07
N PHE A 355 5.50 32.82 10.77
CA PHE A 355 6.85 32.47 10.32
C PHE A 355 7.05 30.96 10.29
N VAL A 356 6.71 30.25 11.38
CA VAL A 356 6.82 28.79 11.46
C VAL A 356 5.96 28.12 10.39
N TYR A 357 4.71 28.57 10.19
CA TYR A 357 3.84 28.06 9.13
C TYR A 357 4.45 28.27 7.75
N LYS A 358 4.96 29.47 7.44
CA LYS A 358 5.58 29.75 6.13
C LYS A 358 6.83 28.89 5.89
N THR A 359 7.66 28.71 6.90
CA THR A 359 8.86 27.86 6.83
C THR A 359 8.48 26.39 6.65
N ARG A 360 7.52 25.88 7.44
CA ARG A 360 7.00 24.52 7.31
C ARG A 360 6.39 24.29 5.93
N LYS A 361 5.59 25.23 5.43
CA LYS A 361 4.99 25.19 4.10
C LYS A 361 6.04 25.13 2.99
N LEU A 362 7.10 25.95 3.08
CA LEU A 362 8.21 25.92 2.14
C LEU A 362 8.93 24.56 2.15
N LEU A 363 9.20 24.02 3.35
CA LEU A 363 9.88 22.74 3.52
C LEU A 363 9.03 21.57 2.99
N ILE A 364 7.74 21.51 3.34
CA ILE A 364 6.86 20.40 2.98
C ILE A 364 6.38 20.51 1.52
N GLU A 365 5.68 21.59 1.17
CA GLU A 365 5.06 21.74 -0.15
C GLU A 365 6.08 22.16 -1.22
N GLY A 366 7.06 22.99 -0.83
CA GLY A 366 8.03 23.55 -1.76
C GLY A 366 9.19 22.61 -2.07
N LEU A 367 9.72 21.92 -1.06
CA LEU A 367 10.92 21.10 -1.19
C LEU A 367 10.58 19.61 -1.18
N TYR A 368 9.99 19.10 -0.09
CA TYR A 368 9.76 17.68 0.10
C TYR A 368 8.88 17.08 -1.01
N ARG A 369 7.69 17.64 -1.24
CA ARG A 369 6.76 17.19 -2.30
C ARG A 369 7.44 17.11 -3.68
N ARG A 370 8.29 18.08 -4.04
CA ARG A 370 8.93 18.11 -5.36
C ARG A 370 10.00 17.03 -5.51
N ILE A 371 10.76 16.79 -4.45
CA ILE A 371 11.80 15.76 -4.45
C ILE A 371 11.16 14.37 -4.43
N GLU A 372 10.09 14.19 -3.66
CA GLU A 372 9.37 12.93 -3.55
C GLU A 372 8.88 12.40 -4.90
N VAL A 373 8.33 13.27 -5.75
CA VAL A 373 7.89 12.91 -7.10
C VAL A 373 9.04 12.37 -7.97
N MET A 374 10.29 12.79 -7.71
CA MET A 374 11.46 12.28 -8.44
C MET A 374 11.92 10.89 -7.96
N PHE A 375 11.50 10.47 -6.77
CA PHE A 375 11.85 9.19 -6.17
C PHE A 375 10.59 8.45 -5.71
N PRO A 376 9.73 8.01 -6.66
CA PRO A 376 8.52 7.28 -6.29
C PRO A 376 8.92 5.97 -5.60
N GLU A 377 8.56 5.84 -4.32
CA GLU A 377 8.82 4.63 -3.52
C GLU A 377 8.35 3.37 -4.22
N THR A 378 7.26 3.52 -4.98
CA THR A 378 6.51 2.47 -5.64
C THR A 378 6.93 2.16 -7.07
N GLY A 379 7.84 2.95 -7.66
CA GLY A 379 8.39 2.66 -8.98
C GLY A 379 9.15 1.32 -9.05
N ASN A 380 9.54 0.80 -7.89
CA ASN A 380 10.23 -0.47 -7.72
C ASN A 380 9.29 -1.69 -7.63
N TRP A 381 7.97 -1.49 -7.60
CA TRP A 381 7.08 -2.53 -7.07
C TRP A 381 6.57 -3.47 -8.14
N VAL A 382 6.18 -3.04 -9.35
CA VAL A 382 5.61 -3.96 -10.34
C VAL A 382 5.55 -3.39 -11.76
N GLY A 383 5.66 -4.27 -12.75
CA GLY A 383 4.78 -4.34 -13.93
C GLY A 383 4.89 -3.26 -15.02
N SER A 384 4.30 -3.56 -16.17
CA SER A 384 4.16 -2.58 -17.26
C SER A 384 3.24 -1.42 -16.83
N ALA A 385 3.51 -0.22 -17.32
CA ALA A 385 2.89 1.03 -16.84
C ALA A 385 1.36 1.10 -17.02
N ASP A 386 0.82 0.28 -17.92
CA ASP A 386 -0.61 0.11 -18.21
C ASP A 386 -1.39 -0.60 -17.10
N GLN A 387 -0.70 -1.30 -16.19
CA GLN A 387 -1.33 -2.04 -15.08
C GLN A 387 -1.37 -1.25 -13.76
N ILE A 388 -0.91 0.01 -13.77
CA ILE A 388 -0.76 0.84 -12.57
C ILE A 388 -1.74 2.01 -12.58
N ILE A 389 -2.56 2.08 -11.53
CA ILE A 389 -3.39 3.25 -11.22
C ILE A 389 -2.81 3.94 -10.00
N ARG A 390 -2.41 5.21 -10.15
CA ARG A 390 -1.99 6.07 -9.04
C ARG A 390 -3.18 6.85 -8.51
N VAL A 391 -3.51 6.67 -7.23
CA VAL A 391 -4.61 7.39 -6.59
C VAL A 391 -4.03 8.50 -5.71
N GLY A 392 -4.25 9.74 -6.15
CA GLY A 392 -3.79 10.95 -5.47
C GLY A 392 -4.66 11.30 -4.26
N ILE A 393 -4.05 11.53 -3.10
CA ILE A 393 -4.76 11.91 -1.88
C ILE A 393 -4.06 13.07 -1.21
N ASN A 394 -4.84 14.08 -0.85
CA ASN A 394 -4.31 15.17 -0.05
C ASN A 394 -4.02 14.69 1.37
N ALA A 395 -2.74 14.65 1.73
CA ALA A 395 -2.29 14.35 3.08
C ALA A 395 -1.96 15.67 3.79
N GLU A 396 -2.83 16.09 4.71
CA GLU A 396 -2.58 17.28 5.52
C GLU A 396 -1.74 16.89 6.75
N ILE A 397 -0.45 17.26 6.75
CA ILE A 397 0.54 16.84 7.75
C ILE A 397 1.06 17.95 8.62
#